data_AF-A0A8T4CD74-F1
#
_entry.id   AF-A0A8T4CD74-F1
#
_cell.length_a   1.000
_cell.length_b   1.000
_cell.length_c   1.000
_cell.angle_alpha   90.00
_cell.angle_beta   90.00
_cell.angle_gamma   90.00
#
_symmetry.space_group_name_H-M   'P 1'
#
loop_
_entity.id
_entity.type
_entity.pdbx_description
1 polymer ?
#
loop_
_entity_poly.entity_id
_entity_poly.type
_entity_poly.pdbx_seq_one_letter_code
_entity_poly.pdbx_strand_id
1 'polypeptide(L)'
;MSRLLAALKVKYAITKAIVFGSRARGDHHRHSDLDIVLVSPDFGALPFIDRPAEILRYWEGDWDLEPLCYTPEEYERLRGMMGILTVAEREGEVLAV
;
A
#
# COMPACT_ATOMS: atom_id res chain seq x y z
N MET A 1 11.75 1.23 -1.24
CA MET A 1 10.68 1.26 -0.22
C MET A 1 10.88 2.38 0.81
N SER A 2 12.01 2.44 1.52
CA SER A 2 12.28 3.49 2.54
C SER A 2 12.06 4.93 2.04
N ARG A 3 12.53 5.25 0.83
CA ARG A 3 12.34 6.57 0.19
C ARG A 3 10.87 6.90 -0.08
N LEU A 4 10.10 5.94 -0.59
CA LEU A 4 8.65 6.11 -0.82
C LEU A 4 7.94 6.47 0.49
N LEU A 5 8.12 5.64 1.53
CA LEU A 5 7.48 5.89 2.83
C LEU A 5 7.91 7.23 3.43
N ALA A 6 9.19 7.59 3.33
CA ALA A 6 9.66 8.89 3.80
C ALA A 6 8.96 10.06 3.09
N ALA A 7 8.81 9.99 1.76
CA ALA A 7 8.11 11.01 0.99
C ALA A 7 6.61 11.07 1.32
N LEU A 8 5.96 9.91 1.44
CA LEU A 8 4.54 9.84 1.77
C LEU A 8 4.23 10.39 3.16
N LYS A 9 5.06 10.11 4.17
CA LYS A 9 4.87 10.61 5.56
C LYS A 9 4.90 12.14 5.66
N VAL A 10 5.50 12.84 4.70
CA VAL A 10 5.50 14.31 4.67
C VAL A 10 4.13 14.85 4.24
N LYS A 11 3.41 14.14 3.38
CA LYS A 11 2.14 14.59 2.79
C LYS A 11 0.90 13.94 3.43
N TYR A 12 1.04 12.71 3.91
CA TYR A 12 -0.04 11.90 4.43
C TYR A 12 0.34 11.35 5.81
N ALA A 13 -0.61 11.37 6.73
CA ALA A 13 -0.55 10.64 7.99
C ALA A 13 -0.71 9.14 7.71
N ILE A 14 0.36 8.46 7.28
CA ILE A 14 0.33 7.01 7.05
C ILE A 14 0.28 6.29 8.39
N THR A 15 -0.82 5.59 8.67
CA THR A 15 -1.03 4.85 9.92
C THR A 15 -0.71 3.37 9.78
N LYS A 16 -0.65 2.86 8.56
CA LYS A 16 -0.25 1.47 8.27
C LYS A 16 0.30 1.37 6.86
N ALA A 17 1.35 0.57 6.69
CA ALA A 17 1.87 0.16 5.40
C ALA A 17 2.18 -1.35 5.43
N ILE A 18 1.66 -2.10 4.46
CA ILE A 18 1.90 -3.55 4.34
C ILE A 18 2.33 -3.84 2.92
N VAL A 19 3.53 -4.37 2.75
CA VAL A 19 3.97 -4.89 1.45
C VAL A 19 3.60 -6.36 1.37
N PHE A 20 2.98 -6.77 0.27
CA PHE A 20 2.50 -8.13 0.10
C PHE A 20 2.71 -8.61 -1.35
N GLY A 21 2.15 -9.76 -1.69
CA GLY A 21 2.24 -10.30 -3.05
C GLY A 21 3.58 -10.98 -3.33
N SER A 22 3.84 -11.23 -4.61
CA SER A 22 4.91 -12.16 -5.00
C SER A 22 6.32 -11.67 -4.63
N ARG A 23 6.51 -10.35 -4.64
CA ARG A 23 7.78 -9.74 -4.22
C ARG A 23 8.01 -9.87 -2.72
N ALA A 24 6.96 -9.73 -1.91
CA ALA A 24 7.04 -9.93 -0.46
C ALA A 24 7.32 -11.40 -0.10
N ARG A 25 6.67 -12.34 -0.82
CA ARG A 25 6.86 -13.78 -0.60
C ARG A 25 8.16 -14.35 -1.17
N GLY A 26 8.84 -13.63 -2.05
CA GLY A 26 10.07 -14.07 -2.70
C GLY A 26 9.86 -15.01 -3.89
N ASP A 27 8.62 -15.25 -4.32
CA ASP A 27 8.26 -16.08 -5.49
C ASP A 27 8.03 -15.25 -6.78
N HIS A 28 8.44 -13.98 -6.77
CA HIS A 28 8.30 -13.05 -7.90
C HIS A 28 9.12 -13.40 -9.14
N HIS A 29 8.66 -12.86 -10.27
CA HIS A 29 9.38 -12.85 -11.54
C HIS A 29 9.94 -11.46 -11.84
N ARG A 30 10.79 -11.35 -12.87
CA ARG A 30 11.47 -10.08 -13.23
C ARG A 30 10.50 -8.90 -13.44
N HIS A 31 9.29 -9.17 -13.92
CA HIS A 31 8.28 -8.16 -14.24
C HIS A 31 7.15 -8.06 -13.20
N SER A 32 7.27 -8.73 -12.06
CA SER A 32 6.27 -8.59 -11.01
C SER A 32 6.23 -7.15 -10.51
N ASP A 33 5.03 -6.67 -10.22
CA ASP A 33 4.76 -5.47 -9.46
C ASP A 33 5.09 -5.65 -7.97
N LEU A 34 5.13 -4.53 -7.27
CA LEU A 34 5.23 -4.45 -5.83
C LEU A 34 3.88 -4.01 -5.26
N ASP A 35 3.16 -4.94 -4.65
CA ASP A 35 1.88 -4.66 -4.01
C ASP A 35 2.07 -4.03 -2.62
N ILE A 36 1.36 -2.93 -2.35
CA ILE A 36 1.40 -2.29 -1.05
C ILE A 36 0.01 -1.82 -0.62
N VAL A 37 -0.40 -2.19 0.59
CA VAL A 37 -1.53 -1.56 1.29
C VAL A 37 -1.01 -0.34 2.04
N LEU A 38 -1.65 0.81 1.83
CA LEU A 38 -1.42 2.04 2.59
C LEU A 38 -2.73 2.44 3.27
N VAL A 39 -2.65 2.76 4.57
CA VAL A 39 -3.79 3.28 5.33
C VAL A 39 -3.47 4.69 5.82
N SER A 40 -4.37 5.63 5.54
CA SER A 40 -4.26 7.01 5.98
C SER A 40 -5.63 7.68 6.05
N PRO A 41 -5.96 8.45 7.11
CA PRO A 41 -7.18 9.23 7.15
C PRO A 41 -7.24 10.28 6.03
N ASP A 42 -6.09 10.76 5.54
CA ASP A 42 -6.02 11.77 4.49
C ASP A 42 -6.51 11.27 3.13
N PHE A 43 -6.57 9.95 2.92
CA PHE A 43 -7.17 9.37 1.72
C PHE A 43 -8.68 9.61 1.63
N GLY A 44 -9.35 9.95 2.74
CA GLY A 44 -10.77 10.32 2.75
C GLY A 44 -11.05 11.63 2.00
N ALA A 45 -10.04 12.48 1.82
CA ALA A 45 -10.16 13.73 1.07
C ALA A 45 -10.00 13.55 -0.46
N LEU A 46 -9.71 12.34 -0.92
CA LEU A 46 -9.41 12.02 -2.32
C LEU A 46 -10.42 11.01 -2.88
N PRO A 47 -10.86 11.16 -4.15
CA PRO A 47 -11.60 10.10 -4.83
C PRO A 47 -10.78 8.81 -4.86
N PHE A 48 -11.44 7.67 -4.58
CA PHE A 48 -10.76 6.37 -4.47
C PHE A 48 -9.85 6.06 -5.67
N ILE A 49 -10.33 6.35 -6.88
CA ILE A 49 -9.62 6.08 -8.14
C ILE A 49 -8.34 6.91 -8.31
N ASP A 50 -8.24 8.07 -7.65
CA ASP A 50 -7.09 8.98 -7.76
C ASP A 50 -6.00 8.65 -6.76
N ARG A 51 -6.33 7.97 -5.65
CA ARG A 51 -5.38 7.69 -4.56
C ARG A 51 -4.14 6.93 -5.05
N PRO A 52 -4.25 5.87 -5.88
CA PRO A 52 -3.06 5.19 -6.39
C PRO A 52 -2.16 6.11 -7.22
N ALA A 53 -2.74 6.92 -8.09
CA ALA A 53 -2.02 7.89 -8.90
C ALA A 53 -1.30 8.93 -8.04
N GLU A 54 -1.90 9.34 -6.92
CA GLU A 54 -1.26 10.25 -5.96
C GLU A 54 0.02 9.66 -5.35
N ILE A 55 0.01 8.36 -5.03
CA ILE A 55 1.16 7.64 -4.47
C ILE A 55 2.25 7.41 -5.50
N LEU A 56 1.87 7.02 -6.72
CA LEU A 56 2.80 6.67 -7.79
C LEU A 56 3.75 7.82 -8.18
N ARG A 57 3.35 9.09 -7.96
CA ARG A 57 4.24 10.24 -8.20
C ARG A 57 5.46 10.30 -7.29
N TYR A 58 5.47 9.56 -6.18
CA TYR A 58 6.60 9.46 -5.26
C TYR A 58 7.43 8.19 -5.48
N TRP A 59 7.04 7.36 -6.44
CA TRP A 59 7.71 6.11 -6.73
C TRP A 59 8.87 6.31 -7.72
N GLU A 60 10.06 5.90 -7.31
CA GLU A 60 11.30 5.98 -8.09
C GLU A 60 11.96 4.60 -8.26
N GLY A 61 11.21 3.50 -8.05
CA GLY A 61 11.77 2.15 -8.14
C GLY A 61 11.77 1.59 -9.56
N ASP A 62 12.60 0.58 -9.79
CA ASP A 62 12.80 -0.09 -11.09
C ASP A 62 11.66 -1.04 -11.50
N TRP A 63 10.58 -1.11 -10.72
CA TRP A 63 9.45 -2.04 -10.91
C TRP A 63 8.14 -1.28 -10.73
N ASP A 64 7.06 -1.79 -11.30
CA ASP A 64 5.73 -1.22 -11.07
C ASP A 64 5.33 -1.36 -9.60
N LEU A 65 4.60 -0.37 -9.10
CA LEU A 65 4.03 -0.34 -7.75
C LEU A 65 2.51 -0.41 -7.88
N GLU A 66 1.86 -1.29 -7.12
CA GLU A 66 0.40 -1.34 -7.02
C GLU A 66 -0.05 -0.91 -5.61
N PRO A 67 -0.33 0.39 -5.40
CA PRO A 67 -0.76 0.90 -4.11
C PRO A 67 -2.27 0.78 -3.91
N LEU A 68 -2.68 0.01 -2.92
CA LEU A 68 -4.05 -0.08 -2.41
C LEU A 68 -4.23 0.88 -1.23
N CYS A 69 -5.00 1.96 -1.47
CA CYS A 69 -5.07 3.10 -0.55
C CYS A 69 -6.42 3.18 0.16
N TYR A 70 -6.43 2.97 1.49
CA TYR A 70 -7.64 2.94 2.30
C TYR A 70 -7.64 3.98 3.41
N THR A 71 -8.82 4.49 3.76
CA THR A 71 -8.98 5.16 5.07
C THR A 71 -8.95 4.12 6.20
N PRO A 72 -8.70 4.53 7.46
CA PRO A 72 -8.82 3.62 8.60
C PRO A 72 -10.19 2.94 8.68
N GLU A 73 -11.27 3.65 8.38
CA GLU A 73 -12.64 3.13 8.41
C GLU A 73 -12.87 2.09 7.30
N GLU A 74 -12.39 2.36 6.08
CA GLU A 74 -12.46 1.42 4.97
C GLU A 74 -11.64 0.15 5.27
N TYR A 75 -10.44 0.32 5.83
CA TYR A 75 -9.57 -0.78 6.20
C TYR A 75 -10.22 -1.67 7.27
N GLU A 76 -10.71 -1.08 8.36
CA GLU A 76 -11.38 -1.83 9.44
C GLU A 76 -12.68 -2.51 8.97
N ARG A 77 -13.40 -1.92 8.01
CA ARG A 77 -14.59 -2.53 7.43
C ARG A 77 -14.27 -3.73 6.54
N LEU A 78 -13.16 -3.68 5.81
CA LEU A 78 -12.81 -4.67 4.79
C LEU A 78 -11.87 -5.77 5.31
N ARG A 79 -11.11 -5.52 6.37
CA ARG A 79 -10.26 -6.53 7.00
C ARG A 79 -11.10 -7.70 7.53
N GLY A 80 -10.57 -8.91 7.46
CA GLY A 80 -11.28 -10.12 7.88
C GLY A 80 -12.38 -10.60 6.92
N MET A 81 -12.70 -9.85 5.85
CA MET A 81 -13.51 -10.35 4.74
C MET A 81 -12.65 -11.21 3.79
N MET A 82 -13.25 -12.12 3.02
CA MET A 82 -12.54 -12.75 1.92
C MET A 82 -12.18 -11.67 0.88
N GLY A 83 -10.90 -11.33 0.78
CA GLY A 83 -10.42 -10.25 -0.08
C GLY A 83 -8.94 -9.94 0.10
N ILE A 84 -8.46 -8.96 -0.66
CA ILE A 84 -7.04 -8.64 -0.78
C ILE A 84 -6.40 -8.18 0.54
N LEU A 85 -7.13 -7.47 1.39
CA LEU A 85 -6.62 -7.04 2.70
C LEU A 85 -6.31 -8.22 3.62
N THR A 86 -7.12 -9.27 3.59
CA THR A 86 -6.87 -10.49 4.38
C THR A 86 -5.64 -11.24 3.87
N VAL A 87 -5.39 -11.23 2.55
CA VAL A 87 -4.15 -11.77 1.97
C VAL A 87 -2.96 -10.93 2.42
N ALA A 88 -3.05 -9.60 2.33
CA ALA A 88 -2.00 -8.69 2.74
C ALA A 88 -1.67 -8.82 4.24
N GLU A 89 -2.68 -8.92 5.13
CA GLU A 89 -2.45 -9.13 6.55
C GLU A 89 -1.82 -10.50 6.87
N ARG A 90 -2.12 -11.54 6.09
CA ARG A 90 -1.63 -12.90 6.33
C ARG A 90 -0.22 -13.13 5.80
N GLU A 91 0.07 -12.62 4.61
CA GLU A 91 1.29 -12.93 3.84
C GLU A 91 2.25 -11.74 3.75
N GLY A 92 1.78 -10.53 4.07
CA GLY A 92 2.56 -9.32 3.92
C GLY A 92 3.43 -8.97 5.13
N GLU A 93 4.40 -8.11 4.87
CA GLU A 93 5.28 -7.52 5.88
C GLU A 93 4.79 -6.12 6.25
N VAL A 94 4.56 -5.89 7.53
CA VAL A 94 4.21 -4.55 8.05
C VAL A 94 5.47 -3.70 8.11
N LEU A 95 5.45 -2.57 7.43
CA LEU A 95 6.55 -1.62 7.42
C LEU A 95 6.45 -0.62 8.57
N ALA A 96 7.59 -0.16 9.07
CA ALA A 96 7.64 0.90 10.07
C ALA A 96 7.17 2.25 9.49
N VAL A 97 6.01 2.71 9.95
CA VAL A 97 5.39 3.98 9.57
C VAL A 97 5.55 5.04 10.66
#